data_AF-A0A1W9SQS0-F1
#
_entry.id   AF-A0A1W9SQS0-F1
#
_cell.length_a   1.000
_cell.length_b   1.000
_cell.length_c   1.000
_cell.angle_alpha   90.00
_cell.angle_beta   90.00
_cell.angle_gamma   90.00
#
_symmetry.space_group_name_H-M   'P 1'
#
loop_
_entity.id
_entity.type
_entity.pdbx_description
1 polymer ?
#
loop_
_entity_poly.entity_id
_entity_poly.type
_entity_poly.pdbx_seq_one_letter_code
_entity_poly.pdbx_strand_id
1 'polypeptide(L)' 'MSKRELKKYLQGLNKKQLEEQINDLYLWFKEVKTFYDFVFNPKEGQLLEECKFKISKEYFPL' A
#
# COMPACT_ATOMS: atom_id res chain seq x y z
N MET A 1 12.98 17.22 -8.48
CA MET A 1 12.27 17.12 -7.19
C MET A 1 13.00 16.14 -6.29
N SER A 2 13.88 16.65 -5.45
CA SER A 2 14.54 15.88 -4.39
C SER A 2 13.57 15.59 -3.24
N LYS A 3 13.86 14.57 -2.43
CA LYS A 3 13.12 14.27 -1.18
C LYS A 3 12.97 15.50 -0.28
N ARG A 4 13.92 16.44 -0.32
CA ARG A 4 13.90 17.70 0.43
C ARG A 4 12.85 18.68 -0.09
N GLU A 5 12.72 18.81 -1.40
CA GLU A 5 11.74 19.70 -2.05
C GLU A 5 10.31 19.21 -1.80
N LEU A 6 10.10 17.89 -1.88
CA LEU A 6 8.82 17.28 -1.53
C LEU A 6 8.44 17.58 -0.06
N LYS A 7 9.40 17.44 0.87
CA LYS A 7 9.15 17.72 2.28
C LYS A 7 8.74 19.18 2.51
N LYS A 8 9.40 20.13 1.85
CA LYS A 8 9.04 21.56 1.92
C LYS A 8 7.64 21.82 1.36
N TYR A 9 7.29 21.18 0.25
CA TYR A 9 5.96 21.28 -0.34
C TYR A 9 4.87 20.77 0.62
N LEU A 10 5.04 19.58 1.18
CA LEU A 10 4.07 18.98 2.12
C LEU A 10 3.88 19.82 3.40
N GLN A 11 4.93 20.50 3.87
CA GLN A 11 4.85 21.40 5.03
C GLN A 11 3.98 22.65 4.79
N GLY A 12 3.81 23.05 3.52
CA GLY A 12 2.97 24.19 3.15
C GLY A 12 1.49 23.83 2.98
N LEU A 13 1.14 22.55 3.02
CA LEU A 13 -0.23 22.10 2.79
C LEU A 13 -1.05 22.13 4.08
N ASN A 14 -2.33 22.47 3.94
CA ASN A 14 -3.29 22.30 5.01
C ASN A 14 -3.79 20.84 5.09
N LYS A 15 -4.47 20.51 6.19
CA LYS A 15 -4.94 19.15 6.45
C LYS A 15 -5.82 18.58 5.32
N LYS A 16 -6.73 19.38 4.76
CA LYS A 16 -7.63 18.92 3.69
C LYS A 16 -6.87 18.57 2.41
N GLN A 17 -5.91 19.41 2.04
CA GLN A 17 -5.06 19.17 0.86
C GLN A 17 -4.21 17.91 1.02
N LEU A 18 -3.70 17.65 2.23
CA LEU A 18 -2.99 16.41 2.52
C LEU A 18 -3.92 15.19 2.43
N GLU A 19 -5.13 15.27 2.97
CA GLU A 19 -6.12 14.20 2.89
C GLU A 19 -6.52 13.89 1.45
N GLU A 20 -6.78 14.92 0.62
CA GLU A 20 -7.06 14.76 -0.81
C GLU A 20 -5.89 14.07 -1.52
N GLN A 21 -4.66 14.51 -1.26
CA GLN A 21 -3.48 13.94 -1.91
C GLN A 21 -3.25 12.47 -1.51
N ILE A 22 -3.51 12.09 -0.25
CA ILE A 22 -3.44 10.69 0.18
C ILE A 22 -4.57 9.84 -0.44
N ASN A 23 -5.78 10.39 -0.56
CA ASN A 23 -6.89 9.71 -1.23
C ASN A 23 -6.60 9.49 -2.71
N ASP A 24 -6.03 10.48 -3.39
CA ASP A 24 -5.57 10.33 -4.77
C ASP A 24 -4.52 9.23 -4.86
N LEU A 25 -3.52 9.23 -3.97
CA LEU A 25 -2.51 8.17 -3.95
C LEU A 25 -3.12 6.77 -3.75
N TYR A 26 -4.13 6.66 -2.88
CA TYR A 26 -4.87 5.42 -2.66
C TYR A 26 -5.67 4.96 -3.88
N LEU A 27 -6.28 5.89 -4.63
CA LEU A 27 -7.07 5.58 -5.82
C LEU A 27 -6.20 5.21 -7.03
N TRP A 28 -5.11 5.94 -7.25
CA TRP A 28 -4.28 5.81 -8.44
C TRP A 28 -3.23 4.71 -8.32
N PHE A 29 -2.72 4.42 -7.11
CA PHE A 29 -1.61 3.48 -6.93
C PHE A 29 -2.06 2.22 -6.18
N LYS A 30 -2.05 1.11 -6.90
CA LYS A 30 -2.40 -0.22 -6.36
C LYS A 30 -1.58 -0.58 -5.13
N GLU A 31 -0.29 -0.25 -5.10
CA GLU A 31 0.60 -0.54 -3.97
C GLU A 31 0.19 0.23 -2.70
N VAL A 32 -0.19 1.50 -2.86
CA VAL A 32 -0.68 2.33 -1.75
C VAL A 32 -2.00 1.78 -1.23
N LYS A 33 -2.90 1.39 -2.14
CA LYS A 33 -4.14 0.71 -1.80
C LYS A 33 -3.89 -0.59 -1.03
N THR A 34 -2.99 -1.45 -1.52
CA THR A 34 -2.63 -2.71 -0.85
C THR A 34 -2.04 -2.48 0.54
N PHE A 35 -1.18 -1.47 0.70
CA PHE A 35 -0.64 -1.10 2.01
C PHE A 35 -1.74 -0.71 2.98
N TYR A 36 -2.65 0.20 2.59
CA TYR A 36 -3.73 0.64 3.46
C TYR A 36 -4.77 -0.47 3.71
N ASP A 37 -5.13 -1.25 2.69
CA ASP A 37 -6.02 -2.42 2.82
C ASP A 37 -5.46 -3.42 3.83
N PHE A 38 -4.14 -3.66 3.84
CA PHE A 38 -3.47 -4.51 4.82
C PHE A 38 -3.47 -3.87 6.21
N VAL A 39 -3.13 -2.58 6.34
CA VAL A 39 -3.14 -1.89 7.65
C VAL A 39 -4.54 -1.92 8.28
N PHE A 40 -5.60 -1.75 7.49
CA PHE A 40 -6.98 -1.78 8.00
C PHE A 40 -7.51 -3.20 8.21
N ASN A 41 -7.06 -4.16 7.41
CA ASN A 41 -7.53 -5.54 7.47
C ASN A 41 -6.38 -6.52 7.23
N PRO A 42 -5.52 -6.75 8.24
CA PRO A 42 -4.24 -7.42 8.05
C PRO A 42 -4.35 -8.86 7.53
N LYS A 43 -5.48 -9.56 7.75
CA LYS A 43 -5.78 -10.92 7.23
C LYS A 43 -4.57 -11.86 7.16
N GLU A 44 -3.64 -11.72 8.12
CA GLU A 44 -2.29 -12.27 7.99
C GLU A 44 -2.32 -13.79 7.84
N GLY A 45 -3.18 -14.46 8.61
CA GLY A 45 -3.37 -15.90 8.51
C GLY A 45 -3.86 -16.37 7.14
N GLN A 46 -4.82 -15.66 6.53
CA GLN A 46 -5.33 -16.02 5.18
C GLN A 46 -4.27 -15.80 4.11
N LEU A 47 -3.57 -14.65 4.14
CA LEU A 47 -2.50 -14.33 3.21
C LEU A 47 -1.34 -15.33 3.29
N LEU A 48 -1.00 -15.75 4.50
CA LEU A 48 0.09 -16.69 4.73
C LEU A 48 -0.25 -18.10 4.20
N GLU A 49 -1.49 -18.55 4.36
CA GLU A 49 -1.97 -19.81 3.77
C GLU A 49 -2.05 -19.75 2.24
N GLU A 50 -2.52 -18.64 1.67
CA GLU A 50 -2.50 -18.44 0.20
C GLU A 50 -1.08 -18.47 -0.38
N CYS A 51 -0.13 -17.84 0.30
CA CYS A 51 1.28 -17.85 -0.10
C CYS A 51 1.87 -19.27 -0.01
N LYS A 52 1.64 -19.99 1.09
CA LYS A 52 2.05 -21.39 1.23
C LYS A 52 1.49 -22.26 0.11
N PHE A 53 0.22 -22.07 -0.23
CA PHE A 53 -0.43 -22.82 -1.31
C PHE A 53 0.17 -22.52 -2.68
N LYS A 54 0.43 -21.25 -3.00
CA LYS A 54 1.11 -20.86 -4.26
C LYS A 54 2.51 -21.47 -4.36
N ILE A 55 3.30 -21.38 -3.30
CA ILE A 55 4.64 -21.99 -3.23
C ILE A 55 4.53 -23.51 -3.43
N SER A 56 3.60 -24.17 -2.73
CA SER A 56 3.40 -25.62 -2.89
C SER A 56 3.07 -26.02 -4.33
N LYS A 57 2.25 -25.25 -5.05
CA LYS A 57 1.93 -25.52 -6.46
C LYS A 57 3.11 -25.32 -7.40
N GLU A 58 3.97 -24.35 -7.12
CA GLU A 58 5.11 -24.02 -7.96
C GLU A 58 6.23 -25.07 -7.84
N TYR A 59 6.47 -25.58 -6.61
CA TYR A 59 7.53 -26.55 -6.35
C TYR A 59 7.05 -28.02 -6.41
N PHE A 60 5.76 -28.28 -6.23
CA PHE A 60 5.16 -29.61 -6.30
C PHE A 60 3.91 -29.62 -7.21
N PRO A 61 4.08 -29.42 -8.53
CA PRO A 61 2.98 -29.56 -9.48
C PRO A 61 2.53 -31.03 -9.51
N LEU A 62 1.23 -31.26 -9.25
CA LEU A 62 0.56 -32.55 -9.42
C LEU A 62 0.19 -32.79 -10.88
#